data_AF-A0A924Y8S1-F1
#
_entry.id   AF-A0A924Y8S1-F1
#
_cell.length_a   1.000
_cell.length_b   1.000
_cell.length_c   1.000
_cell.angle_alpha   90.00
_cell.angle_beta   90.00
_cell.angle_gamma   90.00
#
_symmetry.space_group_name_H-M   'P 1'
#
loop_
_entity.id
_entity.type
_entity.pdbx_description
1 polymer ?
#
loop_
_entity_poly.entity_id
_entity_poly.type
_entity_poly.pdbx_seq_one_letter_code
_entity_poly.pdbx_strand_id
1 'polypeptide(L)'
;MSSSTPMAADNFDDADDTITEVLSQEVIAGVARPQSFWRRLIANRNAALTLVGIALFIFFSVAAPVTFLTTLNLYNMIRNIALVGIVAVGMTYVMVAGEIDLSIGSVFGFLIVVLGVLVVKYGVNIWLAALFTIF
;
A
#
# COMPACT_ATOMS: atom_id res chain seq x y z
N MET A 1 42.12 -37.31 -57.40
CA MET A 1 42.39 -35.91 -56.97
C MET A 1 41.06 -35.26 -56.64
N SER A 2 41.00 -34.54 -55.51
CA SER A 2 39.88 -33.73 -54.99
C SER A 2 38.73 -34.45 -54.24
N SER A 3 38.80 -34.45 -52.91
CA SER A 3 37.66 -34.04 -52.07
C SER A 3 38.17 -33.56 -50.70
N SER A 4 38.07 -32.25 -50.52
CA SER A 4 38.53 -31.43 -49.39
C SER A 4 37.79 -31.70 -48.08
N THR A 5 38.51 -31.86 -46.97
CA THR A 5 37.98 -31.56 -45.64
C THR A 5 38.86 -30.47 -44.99
N PRO A 6 38.38 -29.22 -44.89
CA PRO A 6 39.10 -28.16 -44.18
C PRO A 6 38.74 -28.20 -42.69
N MET A 7 39.59 -28.79 -41.84
CA MET A 7 39.36 -28.90 -40.38
C MET A 7 40.09 -27.82 -39.56
N ALA A 8 39.95 -26.54 -39.93
CA ALA A 8 40.49 -25.44 -39.14
C ALA A 8 39.62 -24.18 -39.08
N ALA A 9 38.52 -24.12 -39.86
CA ALA A 9 37.56 -23.02 -39.81
C ALA A 9 36.34 -23.31 -38.90
N ASP A 10 36.07 -24.59 -38.60
CA ASP A 10 34.89 -25.06 -37.85
C ASP A 10 34.87 -24.59 -36.38
N ASN A 11 36.03 -24.62 -35.69
CA ASN A 11 36.10 -24.34 -34.26
C ASN A 11 35.70 -22.91 -33.86
N PHE A 12 35.79 -21.94 -34.78
CA PHE A 12 35.38 -20.57 -34.51
C PHE A 12 33.89 -20.35 -34.80
N ASP A 13 33.35 -21.06 -35.79
CA ASP A 13 31.92 -21.09 -36.12
C ASP A 13 31.14 -21.79 -35.00
N ASP A 14 31.63 -22.93 -34.51
CA ASP A 14 31.07 -23.67 -33.37
C ASP A 14 31.04 -22.84 -32.07
N ALA A 15 32.06 -21.99 -31.87
CA ALA A 15 32.15 -21.12 -30.70
C ALA A 15 31.16 -19.95 -30.78
N ASP A 16 30.95 -19.38 -31.97
CA ASP A 16 29.95 -18.34 -32.19
C ASP A 16 28.53 -18.89 -32.03
N ASP A 17 28.25 -20.08 -32.56
CA ASP A 17 26.96 -20.76 -32.37
C ASP A 17 26.68 -21.06 -30.89
N THR A 18 27.69 -21.52 -30.15
CA THR A 18 27.56 -21.76 -28.70
C THR A 18 27.31 -20.46 -27.94
N ILE A 19 28.03 -19.38 -28.26
CA ILE A 19 27.82 -18.06 -27.65
C ILE A 19 26.42 -17.53 -27.99
N THR A 20 25.96 -17.71 -29.23
CA THR A 20 24.65 -17.28 -29.69
C THR A 20 23.53 -18.08 -29.02
N GLU A 21 23.73 -19.37 -28.79
CA GLU A 21 22.79 -20.22 -28.07
C GLU A 21 22.70 -19.84 -26.58
N VAL A 22 23.85 -19.63 -25.91
CA VAL A 22 23.91 -19.20 -24.51
C VAL A 22 23.31 -17.79 -24.34
N LEU A 23 23.63 -16.86 -25.24
CA LEU A 23 23.02 -15.52 -25.25
C LEU A 23 21.52 -15.59 -25.54
N SER A 24 21.08 -16.48 -26.44
CA SER A 24 19.65 -16.67 -26.70
C SER A 24 18.94 -17.25 -25.47
N GLN A 25 19.55 -18.17 -24.74
CA GLN A 25 18.98 -18.72 -23.50
C GLN A 25 18.95 -17.69 -22.37
N GLU A 26 20.00 -16.89 -22.20
CA GLU A 26 20.01 -15.78 -21.23
C GLU A 26 19.01 -14.69 -21.60
N VAL A 27 18.86 -14.36 -22.88
CA VAL A 27 17.86 -13.40 -23.38
C VAL A 27 16.45 -13.97 -23.20
N ILE A 28 16.19 -15.23 -23.53
CA ILE A 28 14.88 -15.89 -23.36
C ILE A 28 14.53 -16.03 -21.87
N ALA A 29 15.51 -16.33 -21.01
CA ALA A 29 15.33 -16.38 -19.56
C ALA A 29 15.16 -14.98 -18.94
N GLY A 30 15.81 -13.97 -19.51
CA GLY A 30 15.80 -12.57 -19.10
C GLY A 30 14.66 -11.73 -19.68
N VAL A 31 13.95 -12.22 -20.71
CA VAL A 31 12.68 -11.65 -21.18
C VAL A 31 11.70 -11.73 -20.02
N ALA A 32 11.56 -10.59 -19.32
CA ALA A 32 10.77 -10.45 -18.12
C ALA A 32 9.41 -11.15 -18.28
N ARG A 33 9.20 -12.22 -17.50
CA ARG A 33 7.91 -12.92 -17.46
C ARG A 33 6.82 -11.86 -17.28
N PRO A 34 5.81 -11.78 -18.16
CA PRO A 34 4.79 -10.73 -18.07
C PRO A 34 4.12 -10.85 -16.71
N GLN A 35 4.47 -9.95 -15.80
CA GLN A 35 3.90 -9.95 -14.47
C GLN A 35 2.43 -9.62 -14.65
N SER A 36 1.57 -10.59 -14.37
CA SER A 36 0.13 -10.46 -14.58
C SER A 36 -0.38 -9.21 -13.88
N PHE A 37 -1.28 -8.47 -14.53
CA PHE A 37 -1.88 -7.25 -14.00
C PHE A 37 -2.36 -7.43 -12.55
N TRP A 38 -2.96 -8.58 -12.25
CA TRP A 38 -3.40 -8.99 -10.90
C TRP A 38 -2.26 -9.07 -9.88
N ARG A 39 -1.08 -9.56 -10.27
CA ARG A 39 0.10 -9.56 -9.38
C ARG A 39 0.58 -8.15 -9.08
N ARG A 40 0.56 -7.23 -10.05
CA ARG A 40 0.94 -5.83 -9.83
C ARG A 40 -0.07 -5.10 -8.93
N LEU A 41 -1.35 -5.41 -9.09
CA LEU A 41 -2.42 -4.83 -8.27
C LEU A 41 -2.34 -5.29 -6.80
N ILE A 42 -2.01 -6.57 -6.57
CA ILE A 42 -1.86 -7.14 -5.21
C ILE A 42 -0.50 -6.79 -4.59
N ALA A 43 0.57 -6.67 -5.38
CA ALA A 43 1.89 -6.29 -4.89
C ALA A 43 1.92 -4.86 -4.33
N ASN A 44 1.07 -3.98 -4.85
CA ASN A 44 0.95 -2.61 -4.38
C ASN A 44 0.01 -2.54 -3.16
N ARG A 45 0.57 -2.38 -1.96
CA ARG A 45 -0.19 -2.33 -0.69
C ARG A 45 -1.39 -1.37 -0.73
N ASN A 46 -1.22 -0.16 -1.28
CA ASN A 46 -2.29 0.83 -1.36
C ASN A 46 -3.42 0.37 -2.30
N ALA A 47 -3.06 -0.20 -3.46
CA ALA A 47 -4.04 -0.72 -4.41
C ALA A 47 -4.77 -1.95 -3.85
N ALA A 48 -4.05 -2.83 -3.15
CA ALA A 48 -4.62 -3.98 -2.45
C ALA A 48 -5.63 -3.54 -1.37
N LEU A 49 -5.31 -2.53 -0.57
CA LEU A 49 -6.23 -1.98 0.45
C LEU A 49 -7.49 -1.38 -0.20
N THR A 50 -7.34 -0.62 -1.27
CA THR A 50 -8.49 -0.07 -2.01
C THR A 50 -9.37 -1.17 -2.59
N LEU A 51 -8.77 -2.21 -3.18
CA LEU A 51 -9.52 -3.38 -3.69
C LEU A 51 -10.28 -4.10 -2.59
N VAL A 52 -9.64 -4.33 -1.43
CA VAL A 52 -10.30 -4.95 -0.28
C VAL A 52 -11.47 -4.08 0.19
N GLY A 53 -11.30 -2.76 0.25
CA GLY A 53 -12.38 -1.83 0.58
C GLY A 53 -13.57 -1.92 -0.38
N ILE A 54 -13.31 -1.94 -1.68
CA ILE A 54 -14.35 -2.11 -2.71
C ILE A 54 -15.03 -3.48 -2.58
N ALA A 55 -14.25 -4.54 -2.40
CA ALA A 55 -14.77 -5.90 -2.25
C ALA A 55 -15.67 -6.02 -1.01
N LEU A 56 -15.26 -5.46 0.13
CA LEU A 56 -16.06 -5.41 1.35
C LEU A 56 -17.32 -4.57 1.17
N PHE A 57 -17.23 -3.43 0.47
CA PHE A 57 -18.40 -2.61 0.17
C PHE A 57 -19.44 -3.40 -0.64
N ILE A 58 -19.03 -4.08 -1.71
CA ILE A 58 -19.93 -4.91 -2.54
C ILE A 58 -20.49 -6.07 -1.71
N PHE A 59 -19.64 -6.75 -0.94
CA PHE A 59 -20.04 -7.85 -0.08
C PHE A 59 -21.13 -7.41 0.91
N PHE A 60 -20.94 -6.33 1.66
CA PHE A 60 -21.95 -5.85 2.61
C PHE A 60 -23.18 -5.26 1.93
N SER A 61 -23.04 -4.71 0.72
CA SER A 61 -24.19 -4.26 -0.09
C SER A 61 -25.15 -5.41 -0.40
N VAL A 62 -24.63 -6.60 -0.68
CA VAL A 62 -25.43 -7.79 -1.01
C VAL A 62 -25.81 -8.59 0.24
N ALA A 63 -24.90 -8.72 1.22
CA ALA A 63 -25.11 -9.50 2.43
C ALA A 63 -26.06 -8.82 3.43
N ALA A 64 -26.13 -7.49 3.43
CA ALA A 64 -26.93 -6.70 4.37
C ALA A 64 -27.71 -5.56 3.67
N PRO A 65 -28.53 -5.85 2.65
CA PRO A 65 -29.15 -4.82 1.81
C PRO A 65 -30.15 -3.93 2.56
N VAL A 66 -30.78 -4.46 3.62
CA VAL A 66 -31.79 -3.75 4.42
C VAL A 66 -31.16 -2.80 5.46
N THR A 67 -29.86 -2.93 5.75
CA THR A 67 -29.20 -2.12 6.78
C THR A 67 -28.02 -1.31 6.23
N PHE A 68 -27.17 -1.93 5.41
CA PHE A 68 -25.95 -1.32 4.88
C PHE A 68 -26.24 -0.28 3.80
N LEU A 69 -26.89 -0.66 2.69
CA LEU A 69 -27.09 0.22 1.53
C LEU A 69 -28.43 0.96 1.56
N THR A 70 -28.85 1.40 2.74
CA THR A 70 -30.08 2.18 2.89
C THR A 70 -29.82 3.67 2.76
N THR A 71 -30.80 4.42 2.25
CA THR A 71 -30.73 5.89 2.16
C THR A 71 -30.46 6.51 3.53
N LEU A 72 -31.07 5.97 4.60
CA LEU A 72 -30.84 6.45 5.96
C LEU A 72 -29.39 6.21 6.42
N ASN A 73 -28.83 5.01 6.19
CA ASN A 73 -27.45 4.71 6.57
C ASN A 73 -26.45 5.56 5.78
N LEU A 74 -26.64 5.70 4.47
CA LEU A 74 -25.80 6.55 3.62
C LEU A 74 -25.90 8.03 4.02
N TYR A 75 -27.10 8.53 4.29
CA TYR A 75 -27.32 9.90 4.75
C TYR A 75 -26.63 10.15 6.09
N ASN A 76 -26.78 9.24 7.05
CA ASN A 76 -26.11 9.34 8.36
C ASN A 76 -24.58 9.32 8.21
N MET A 77 -24.06 8.46 7.34
CA MET A 77 -22.62 8.38 7.07
C MET A 77 -22.09 9.68 6.45
N ILE A 78 -22.76 10.22 5.43
CA ILE A 78 -22.39 11.49 4.79
C ILE A 78 -22.47 12.63 5.80
N ARG A 79 -23.51 12.69 6.64
CA ARG A 79 -23.67 13.74 7.66
C ARG A 79 -22.54 13.69 8.68
N ASN A 80 -22.14 12.50 9.13
CA ASN A 80 -21.01 12.33 10.05
C ASN A 80 -19.70 12.82 9.43
N ILE A 81 -19.44 12.50 8.15
CA ILE A 81 -18.25 12.98 7.43
C ILE A 81 -18.31 14.49 7.21
N ALA A 82 -19.47 15.04 6.84
CA ALA A 82 -19.66 16.46 6.59
C ALA A 82 -19.38 17.30 7.84
N LEU A 83 -19.85 16.86 9.02
CA LEU A 83 -19.58 17.54 10.30
C LEU A 83 -18.08 17.62 10.59
N VAL A 84 -17.37 16.49 10.46
CA VAL A 84 -15.91 16.45 10.65
C VAL A 84 -15.20 17.33 9.61
N GLY A 85 -15.66 17.30 8.35
CA GLY A 85 -15.10 18.12 7.27
C GLY A 85 -15.23 19.62 7.51
N ILE A 86 -16.41 20.09 7.92
CA ILE A 86 -16.65 21.51 8.25
C ILE A 86 -15.74 21.96 9.40
N VAL A 87 -15.64 21.14 10.46
CA VAL A 87 -14.75 21.43 11.60
C VAL A 87 -13.29 21.45 11.15
N ALA A 88 -12.85 20.49 10.33
CA ALA A 88 -11.48 20.43 9.83
C ALA A 88 -11.09 21.66 9.00
N VAL A 89 -12.00 22.16 8.15
CA VAL A 89 -11.79 23.42 7.39
C VAL A 89 -11.64 24.60 8.34
N GLY A 90 -12.51 24.72 9.35
CA GLY A 90 -12.41 25.75 10.39
C GLY A 90 -11.08 25.70 11.15
N MET A 91 -10.67 24.52 11.58
CA MET A 91 -9.37 24.32 12.26
C MET A 91 -8.17 24.66 11.36
N THR A 92 -8.27 24.41 10.05
CA THR A 92 -7.24 24.80 9.09
C THR A 92 -7.10 26.31 8.99
N TYR A 93 -8.23 27.04 8.95
CA TYR A 93 -8.22 28.50 8.96
C TYR A 93 -7.55 29.06 10.23
N VAL A 94 -7.92 28.52 11.40
CA VAL A 94 -7.37 28.93 12.71
C VAL A 94 -5.85 28.68 12.80
N MET A 95 -5.37 27.54 12.27
CA MET A 95 -3.93 27.26 12.19
C MET A 95 -3.20 28.25 11.27
N VAL A 96 -3.77 28.59 10.11
CA VAL A 96 -3.15 29.56 9.17
C VAL A 96 -3.20 30.99 9.71
N ALA A 97 -4.24 31.35 10.48
CA ALA A 97 -4.38 32.64 11.14
C ALA A 97 -3.38 32.84 12.30
N GLY A 98 -2.65 31.79 12.70
CA GLY A 98 -1.65 31.84 13.78
C GLY A 98 -2.25 31.94 15.18
N GLU A 99 -3.54 31.66 15.33
CA GLU A 99 -4.25 31.70 16.62
C GLU A 99 -3.96 30.45 17.47
N ILE A 100 -3.80 29.29 16.82
CA ILE A 100 -3.38 28.05 17.48
C ILE A 100 -2.05 27.63 16.87
N ASP A 101 -1.00 27.61 17.71
CA ASP A 101 0.30 27.10 17.33
C ASP A 101 0.20 25.61 16.95
N LEU A 102 0.83 25.24 15.85
CA LEU A 102 0.87 23.87 15.32
C LEU A 102 1.59 22.91 16.28
N SER A 103 2.31 23.43 17.27
CA SER A 103 2.97 22.65 18.32
C SER A 103 2.03 21.66 19.04
N ILE A 104 0.73 21.95 19.14
CA ILE A 104 -0.25 21.03 19.74
C ILE A 104 -0.28 19.67 19.03
N GLY A 105 -0.09 19.63 17.71
CA GLY A 105 -0.03 18.38 16.94
C GLY A 105 1.15 17.49 17.35
N SER A 106 2.32 18.10 17.62
CA SER A 106 3.51 17.37 18.06
C SER A 106 3.37 16.82 19.49
N VAL A 107 2.75 17.57 20.39
CA VAL A 107 2.46 17.14 21.77
C VAL A 107 1.46 15.97 21.75
N PHE A 108 0.37 16.08 20.99
CA PHE A 108 -0.58 14.98 20.83
C PHE A 108 0.08 13.71 20.28
N GLY A 109 0.93 13.84 19.25
CA GLY A 109 1.67 12.71 18.69
C GLY A 109 2.57 12.03 19.73
N PHE A 110 3.31 12.82 20.52
CA PHE A 110 4.15 12.31 21.59
C PHE A 110 3.34 11.56 22.65
N LEU A 111 2.24 12.16 23.13
CA LEU A 111 1.38 11.56 24.17
C LEU A 111 0.76 10.23 23.71
N ILE A 112 0.37 10.11 22.44
CA ILE A 112 -0.16 8.86 21.86
C ILE A 112 0.92 7.76 21.84
N VAL A 113 2.15 8.10 21.47
CA VAL A 113 3.27 7.14 21.48
C VAL A 113 3.58 6.69 22.92
N VAL A 114 3.63 7.63 23.87
CA VAL A 114 3.83 7.32 25.29
C VAL A 114 2.72 6.41 25.81
N LEU A 115 1.46 6.72 25.52
CA LEU A 115 0.31 5.89 25.88
C LEU A 115 0.46 4.47 25.33
N GLY A 116 0.78 4.34 24.04
CA GLY A 116 0.99 3.04 23.40
C GLY A 116 2.14 2.25 24.02
N VAL A 117 3.24 2.91 24.37
CA VAL A 117 4.40 2.28 25.03
C VAL A 117 4.04 1.82 26.44
N LEU A 118 3.34 2.64 27.23
CA LEU A 118 2.90 2.26 28.59
C LEU A 118 2.01 1.02 28.58
N VAL A 119 1.04 0.97 27.66
CA VAL A 119 0.11 -0.15 27.55
C VAL A 119 0.78 -1.40 26.98
N VAL A 120 1.53 -1.28 25.87
CA VAL A 120 2.06 -2.44 25.14
C VAL A 120 3.36 -2.98 25.73
N LYS A 121 4.31 -2.11 26.10
CA LYS A 121 5.63 -2.53 26.61
C LYS A 121 5.64 -2.73 28.12
N TYR A 122 4.99 -1.83 28.85
CA TYR A 122 5.01 -1.84 30.32
C TYR A 122 3.77 -2.48 30.94
N GLY A 123 2.78 -2.88 30.13
CA GLY A 123 1.57 -3.57 30.62
C GLY A 123 0.71 -2.72 31.55
N VAL A 124 0.89 -1.39 31.54
CA VAL A 124 0.13 -0.47 32.38
C VAL A 124 -1.34 -0.51 31.95
N ASN A 125 -2.24 -0.55 32.93
CA ASN A 125 -3.68 -0.48 32.68
C ASN A 125 -4.01 0.75 31.83
N ILE A 126 -4.81 0.57 30.78
CA ILE A 126 -5.19 1.63 29.83
C ILE A 126 -5.76 2.89 30.50
N TRP A 127 -6.51 2.74 31.58
CA TRP A 127 -7.11 3.87 32.31
C TRP A 127 -6.03 4.70 33.02
N LEU A 128 -5.04 4.05 33.63
CA LEU A 128 -3.93 4.72 34.30
C LEU A 128 -2.98 5.37 33.29
N ALA A 129 -2.70 4.67 32.19
CA ALA A 129 -1.87 5.19 31.12
C ALA A 129 -2.52 6.41 30.46
N ALA A 130 -3.84 6.37 30.21
CA ALA A 130 -4.60 7.49 29.69
C ALA A 130 -4.55 8.69 30.64
N LEU A 131 -4.76 8.48 31.95
CA LEU A 131 -4.69 9.57 32.93
C LEU A 131 -3.31 10.25 32.96
N PHE A 132 -2.24 9.50 32.72
CA PHE A 132 -0.88 10.06 32.65
C PHE A 132 -0.63 10.87 31.37
N THR A 133 -1.31 10.54 30.27
CA THR A 133 -1.05 11.13 28.94
C THR A 133 -2.12 12.09 28.44
N ILE A 134 -3.15 12.39 29.24
CA ILE A 134 -4.26 13.28 28.85
C ILE A 134 -4.03 14.76 29.24
N PHE A 135 -2.92 15.02 29.95
CA PHE A 135 -2.42 16.34 30.34
C PHE A 135 -1.21 16.74 29.50
#